data_AF-A0A3B8P6X0-F1
#
_entry.id   AF-A0A3B8P6X0-F1
#
_cell.length_a   1.000
_cell.length_b   1.000
_cell.length_c   1.000
_cell.angle_alpha   90.00
_cell.angle_beta   90.00
_cell.angle_gamma   90.00
#
_symmetry.space_group_name_H-M   'P 1'
#
loop_
_entity.id
_entity.type
_entity.pdbx_description
1 polymer ?
#
loop_
_entity_poly.entity_id
_entity_poly.type
_entity_poly.pdbx_seq_one_letter_code
_entity_poly.pdbx_strand_id
1 'polypeptide(L)'
;MSQPAFIDQTLFAGLARKAADAPRGRHHHNFHQMEDPCHRLAVGLQPGTYIAPHRHLSEDKAETLLALKGRLGLLLFDEQGAVTDTRVLEAGG
;
A
#
# COMPACT_ATOMS: atom_id res chain seq x y z
N MET A 1 -0.94 11.23 -23.72
CA MET A 1 -1.76 11.01 -22.51
C MET A 1 -1.70 9.53 -22.18
N SER A 2 -1.47 9.15 -20.93
CA SER A 2 -1.51 7.75 -20.53
C SER A 2 -2.91 7.18 -20.75
N GLN A 3 -2.99 5.88 -21.08
CA GLN A 3 -4.28 5.20 -21.12
C GLN A 3 -4.89 5.15 -19.71
N PRO A 4 -6.23 5.17 -19.60
CA PRO A 4 -6.89 5.02 -18.31
C PRO A 4 -6.52 3.68 -17.70
N ALA A 5 -6.18 3.70 -16.41
CA ALA A 5 -6.02 2.50 -15.60
C ALA A 5 -7.29 2.27 -14.78
N PHE A 6 -7.68 1.01 -14.62
CA PHE A 6 -8.87 0.62 -13.88
C PHE A 6 -8.49 -0.15 -12.63
N ILE A 7 -9.09 0.23 -11.50
CA ILE A 7 -8.97 -0.47 -10.23
C ILE A 7 -10.18 -1.38 -10.13
N ASP A 8 -10.02 -2.63 -10.57
CA ASP A 8 -11.11 -3.60 -10.70
C ASP A 8 -10.73 -4.99 -10.17
N GLN A 9 -11.65 -5.95 -10.29
CA GLN A 9 -11.42 -7.32 -9.83
C GLN A 9 -10.30 -8.03 -10.59
N THR A 10 -10.07 -7.69 -11.87
CA THR A 10 -8.99 -8.27 -12.67
C THR A 10 -7.63 -7.84 -12.13
N LEU A 11 -7.47 -6.55 -11.84
CA LEU A 11 -6.28 -6.01 -11.19
C LEU A 11 -6.07 -6.68 -9.83
N PHE A 12 -7.10 -6.77 -9.00
CA PHE A 12 -7.00 -7.36 -7.66
C PHE A 12 -6.57 -8.83 -7.70
N ALA A 13 -7.18 -9.64 -8.56
CA ALA A 13 -6.83 -11.06 -8.69
C ALA A 13 -5.39 -11.25 -9.19
N GLY A 14 -4.98 -10.48 -10.21
CA GLY A 14 -3.63 -10.53 -10.75
C GLY A 14 -2.58 -10.09 -9.73
N LEU A 15 -2.85 -9.02 -8.98
CA LEU A 15 -1.93 -8.48 -7.98
C LEU A 15 -1.80 -9.42 -6.77
N ALA A 16 -2.89 -10.04 -6.32
CA ALA A 16 -2.87 -11.05 -5.27
C ALA A 16 -2.01 -12.25 -5.67
N ARG A 17 -2.16 -12.78 -6.90
CA ARG A 17 -1.33 -13.89 -7.40
C ARG A 17 0.15 -13.53 -7.40
N LYS A 18 0.51 -12.38 -7.98
CA LYS A 18 1.91 -11.90 -7.99
C LYS A 18 2.49 -11.72 -6.59
N ALA A 19 1.66 -11.28 -5.64
CA ALA A 19 2.07 -11.15 -4.24
C ALA A 19 2.30 -12.52 -3.58
N ALA A 20 1.51 -13.54 -3.90
CA ALA A 20 1.69 -14.91 -3.40
C ALA A 20 2.98 -15.55 -3.92
N ASP A 21 3.35 -15.27 -5.16
CA ASP A 21 4.58 -15.78 -5.77
C ASP A 21 5.84 -15.00 -5.31
N ALA A 22 5.66 -13.85 -4.66
CA ALA A 22 6.77 -13.01 -4.22
C ALA A 22 7.33 -13.49 -2.87
N PRO A 23 8.66 -13.55 -2.67
CA PRO A 23 9.27 -14.01 -1.42
C PRO A 23 8.82 -13.27 -0.15
N ARG A 24 8.38 -12.00 -0.32
CA ARG A 24 7.94 -11.14 0.78
C ARG A 24 6.42 -11.11 0.96
N GLY A 25 5.67 -11.90 0.20
CA GLY A 25 4.21 -11.91 0.21
C GLY A 25 3.56 -10.64 -0.35
N ARG A 26 4.32 -9.78 -1.06
CA ARG A 26 3.83 -8.49 -1.54
C ARG A 26 4.33 -8.10 -2.92
N HIS A 27 3.50 -7.35 -3.65
CA HIS A 27 3.83 -6.88 -4.99
C HIS A 27 3.21 -5.50 -5.28
N HIS A 28 3.92 -4.65 -6.02
CA HIS A 28 3.46 -3.30 -6.37
C HIS A 28 2.93 -3.26 -7.80
N HIS A 29 1.91 -2.43 -8.04
CA HIS A 29 1.46 -2.01 -9.36
C HIS A 29 1.41 -0.49 -9.40
N ASN A 30 2.30 0.12 -10.17
CA ASN A 30 2.46 1.58 -10.24
C ASN A 30 1.50 2.19 -11.27
N PHE A 31 0.86 3.29 -10.90
CA PHE A 31 0.03 4.14 -11.76
C PHE A 31 0.73 5.47 -12.11
N HIS A 32 2.05 5.52 -11.95
CA HIS A 32 2.88 6.70 -12.12
C HIS A 32 4.17 6.33 -12.88
N GLN A 33 4.78 7.32 -13.50
CA GLN A 33 6.21 7.32 -13.85
C GLN A 33 7.02 7.92 -12.70
N MET A 34 8.32 7.64 -12.65
CA MET A 34 9.14 8.02 -11.50
C MET A 34 9.27 9.55 -11.37
N GLU A 35 9.17 10.25 -12.50
CA GLU A 35 9.23 11.70 -12.63
C GLU A 35 7.90 12.38 -12.28
N ASP A 36 6.81 11.61 -12.13
CA ASP A 36 5.51 12.19 -11.78
C ASP A 36 5.56 12.77 -10.37
N PRO A 37 4.93 13.94 -10.13
CA PRO A 37 4.95 14.62 -8.84
C PRO A 37 4.22 13.85 -7.73
N CYS A 38 3.40 12.85 -8.09
CA CYS A 38 2.66 12.04 -7.13
C CYS A 38 2.74 10.57 -7.52
N HIS A 39 3.27 9.75 -6.61
CA HIS A 39 3.41 8.32 -6.80
C HIS A 39 2.17 7.59 -6.29
N ARG A 40 1.34 7.13 -7.23
CA ARG A 40 0.15 6.32 -6.95
C ARG A 40 0.44 4.87 -7.28
N LEU A 41 0.14 3.95 -6.37
CA LEU A 41 0.32 2.52 -6.58
C LEU A 41 -0.74 1.71 -5.84
N ALA A 42 -1.02 0.51 -6.36
CA ALA A 42 -1.72 -0.53 -5.63
C ALA A 42 -0.69 -1.54 -5.11
N VAL A 43 -0.87 -2.02 -3.88
CA VAL A 43 0.00 -3.04 -3.28
C VAL A 43 -0.82 -4.27 -2.96
N GLY A 44 -0.46 -5.41 -3.55
CA GLY A 44 -0.99 -6.70 -3.16
C GLY A 44 -0.24 -7.20 -1.94
N LEU A 45 -0.96 -7.63 -0.91
CA LEU A 45 -0.41 -8.15 0.33
C LEU A 45 -1.05 -9.52 0.61
N GLN A 46 -0.23 -10.52 0.92
CA GLN A 46 -0.69 -11.81 1.42
C GLN A 46 -0.72 -11.83 2.96
N PRO A 47 -1.54 -12.68 3.59
CA PRO A 47 -1.50 -12.90 5.03
C PRO A 47 -0.06 -13.19 5.51
N GLY A 48 0.34 -12.57 6.62
CA GLY A 48 1.70 -12.69 7.15
C GLY A 48 2.72 -11.73 6.52
N THR A 49 2.34 -10.95 5.50
CA THR A 49 3.19 -9.88 4.99
C THR A 49 3.46 -8.84 6.06
N TYR A 50 4.72 -8.47 6.22
CA TYR A 50 5.14 -7.37 7.08
C TYR A 50 5.69 -6.20 6.26
N ILE A 51 5.22 -4.99 6.60
CA ILE A 51 5.77 -3.73 6.10
C ILE A 51 6.37 -3.01 7.30
N ALA A 52 7.67 -2.75 7.25
CA ALA A 52 8.37 -2.06 8.32
C ALA A 52 7.82 -0.62 8.46
N PRO A 53 7.73 -0.11 9.70
CA PRO A 53 7.38 1.28 9.94
C PRO A 53 8.41 2.18 9.26
N HIS A 54 7.94 3.27 8.68
CA HIS A 54 8.77 4.28 8.04
C HIS A 54 8.09 5.64 8.16
N ARG A 55 8.87 6.70 7.92
CA ARG A 55 8.37 8.08 7.90
C ARG A 55 8.96 8.82 6.71
N HIS A 56 8.18 9.75 6.17
CA HIS A 56 8.68 10.71 5.18
C HIS A 56 9.08 11.98 5.90
N LEU A 57 10.33 12.40 5.74
CA LEU A 57 10.87 13.62 6.34
C LEU A 57 10.76 14.85 5.43
N SER A 58 10.38 14.62 4.16
CA SER A 58 10.25 15.68 3.17
C SER A 58 8.81 16.17 3.13
N GLU A 59 8.59 17.49 3.15
CA GLU A 59 7.25 18.09 3.17
C GLU A 59 6.44 17.77 1.91
N ASP A 60 7.10 17.48 0.80
CA ASP A 60 6.48 17.12 -0.48
C ASP A 60 6.09 15.63 -0.58
N LYS A 61 6.38 14.82 0.45
CA LYS A 61 6.05 13.40 0.50
C LYS A 61 4.88 13.11 1.42
N ALA A 62 3.69 13.38 0.91
CA ALA A 62 2.44 12.92 1.51
C ALA A 62 2.18 11.44 1.20
N GLU A 63 1.65 10.69 2.18
CA GLU A 63 1.21 9.31 2.01
C GLU A 63 -0.24 9.16 2.46
N THR A 64 -0.99 8.34 1.73
CA THR A 64 -2.36 7.96 2.08
C THR A 64 -2.56 6.49 1.78
N LEU A 65 -3.11 5.76 2.75
CA LEU A 65 -3.40 4.34 2.64
C LEU A 65 -4.91 4.12 2.52
N LEU A 66 -5.31 3.34 1.53
CA LEU A 66 -6.70 2.97 1.27
C LEU A 66 -6.79 1.45 1.21
N ALA A 67 -7.63 0.84 2.05
CA ALA A 67 -7.97 -0.57 1.90
C ALA A 67 -9.06 -0.70 0.82
N LEU A 68 -8.68 -1.22 -0.34
CA LEU A 68 -9.62 -1.43 -1.45
C LEU A 68 -10.28 -2.82 -1.41
N LYS A 69 -9.59 -3.80 -0.81
CA LYS A 69 -10.09 -5.17 -0.61
C LYS A 69 -9.37 -5.81 0.57
N GLY A 70 -10.12 -6.53 1.41
CA GLY A 70 -9.59 -7.17 2.60
C GLY A 70 -9.28 -6.15 3.70
N ARG A 71 -8.30 -6.48 4.54
CA ARG A 71 -7.92 -5.69 5.71
C ARG A 71 -6.43 -5.80 6.01
N LEU A 72 -5.88 -4.78 6.66
CA LEU A 72 -4.53 -4.81 7.22
C LEU A 72 -4.48 -4.18 8.62
N GLY A 73 -3.56 -4.66 9.44
CA GLY A 73 -3.24 -4.04 10.72
C GLY A 73 -2.27 -2.87 10.52
N LEU A 74 -2.54 -1.77 11.20
CA LEU A 74 -1.70 -0.57 11.24
C LEU A 74 -1.23 -0.34 12.67
N LEU A 75 0.05 0.00 12.79
CA LEU A 75 0.68 0.48 14.01
C LEU A 75 1.20 1.89 13.73
N LEU A 76 0.78 2.86 14.54
CA LEU A 76 1.24 4.24 14.45
C LEU A 76 2.26 4.48 15.57
N PHE A 77 3.33 5.18 15.23
CA PHE A 77 4.46 5.41 16.12
C PHE A 77 4.68 6.91 16.32
N ASP A 78 5.15 7.30 17.50
CA ASP A 78 5.73 8.62 17.71
C ASP A 78 7.18 8.71 17.19
N GLU A 79 7.80 9.87 17.38
CA GLU A 79 9.18 10.13 16.96
C GLU A 79 10.23 9.33 17.74
N GLN A 80 9.87 8.82 18.92
CA GLN A 80 10.73 7.99 19.77
C GLN A 80 10.57 6.50 19.47
N GLY A 81 9.65 6.13 18.58
CA GLY A 81 9.39 4.76 18.17
C GLY A 81 8.45 3.99 19.11
N ALA A 82 7.73 4.68 20.00
CA ALA A 82 6.67 4.05 20.79
C ALA A 82 5.37 3.98 19.98
N VAL A 83 4.64 2.87 20.12
CA VAL A 83 3.32 2.71 19.48
C VAL A 83 2.32 3.62 20.18
N THR A 84 1.77 4.58 19.45
CA THR A 84 0.76 5.53 19.95
C THR A 84 -0.66 5.10 19.63
N ASP A 85 -0.85 4.34 18.55
CA ASP A 85 -2.17 3.85 18.16
C ASP A 85 -2.08 2.57 17.33
N THR A 86 -3.17 1.80 17.33
CA THR A 86 -3.34 0.63 16.49
C THR A 86 -4.71 0.64 15.84
N ARG A 87 -4.76 0.28 14.55
CA ARG A 87 -6.01 0.27 13.78
C ARG A 87 -6.04 -0.93 12.85
N VAL A 88 -7.25 -1.39 12.56
CA VAL A 88 -7.49 -2.25 11.39
C VAL A 88 -8.01 -1.33 10.30
N LEU A 89 -7.36 -1.31 9.15
CA LEU A 89 -7.87 -0.65 7.96
C LEU A 89 -8.55 -1.71 7.10
N GLU A 90 -9.83 -1.53 6.81
CA GLU A 90 -10.60 -2.45 5.98
C GLU A 90 -11.40 -1.73 4.89
N ALA A 91 -11.73 -2.46 3.84
CA ALA A 91 -12.49 -1.90 2.74
C ALA A 91 -13.91 -1.53 3.18
N GLY A 92 -14.30 -0.28 2.95
CA GLY A 92 -15.60 0.25 3.34
C GLY A 92 -15.62 1.08 4.62
N GLY A 93 -14.50 1.13 5.36
CA GLY A 93 -14.39 1.84 6.63
C GLY A 93 -14.40 0.88 7.80
#